data_AF-A0A7J7CPX0-F1
#
_entry.id   AF-A0A7J7CPX0-F1
#
_cell.length_a   1.000
_cell.length_b   1.000
_cell.length_c   1.000
_cell.angle_alpha   90.00
_cell.angle_beta   90.00
_cell.angle_gamma   90.00
#
_symmetry.space_group_name_H-M   'P 1'
#
loop_
_entity.id
_entity.type
_entity.pdbx_description
1 polymer ?
#
loop_
_entity_poly.entity_id
_entity_poly.type
_entity_poly.pdbx_seq_one_letter_code
_entity_poly.pdbx_strand_id
1 'polypeptide(L)'
;MVSPDDVEWEQKDSTVQYRKAKQFAVYLHKSDTLNLVNSKDQINITLQPSSFDIFTISPVHKLNEKAKFAPIGLENMFNSGGAIEFLDYGCKGSIPTVKIQVKGTGKFLAFSCKKPREIILNAKGVEFEWSSNGILRFEVPWTGGKLSNVLILMS
;
A
#
# COMPACT_ATOMS: atom_id res chain seq x y z
N MET A 1 -21.23 -5.94 -1.99
CA MET A 1 -20.05 -6.45 -2.72
C MET A 1 -19.21 -5.25 -3.08
N VAL A 2 -17.89 -5.38 -3.12
CA VAL A 2 -16.96 -4.30 -3.47
C VAL A 2 -16.00 -4.80 -4.54
N SER A 3 -15.77 -4.01 -5.58
CA SER A 3 -14.86 -4.30 -6.69
C SER A 3 -13.85 -3.17 -6.87
N PRO A 4 -12.60 -3.44 -7.33
CA PRO A 4 -11.71 -2.38 -7.81
C PRO A 4 -12.30 -1.52 -8.92
N ASP A 5 -13.26 -2.04 -9.70
CA ASP A 5 -13.96 -1.30 -10.75
C ASP A 5 -14.93 -0.24 -10.21
N ASP A 6 -15.35 -0.35 -8.93
CA ASP A 6 -16.22 0.64 -8.26
C ASP A 6 -15.45 1.93 -7.90
N VAL A 7 -14.12 1.92 -8.00
CA VAL A 7 -13.27 3.09 -7.72
C VAL A 7 -13.21 4.02 -8.94
N GLU A 8 -13.43 5.31 -8.71
CA GLU A 8 -13.33 6.36 -9.72
C GLU A 8 -11.87 6.77 -10.00
N TRP A 9 -11.12 5.89 -10.67
CA TRP A 9 -9.71 6.12 -11.03
C TRP A 9 -9.50 7.35 -11.94
N GLU A 10 -10.54 7.82 -12.62
CA GLU A 10 -10.50 8.93 -13.59
C GLU A 10 -10.63 10.32 -12.96
N GLN A 11 -10.80 10.44 -11.63
CA GLN A 11 -10.91 11.74 -10.99
C GLN A 11 -9.66 12.64 -11.20
N LYS A 12 -8.49 12.04 -11.45
CA LYS A 12 -7.25 12.75 -11.79
C LYS A 12 -6.53 12.04 -12.95
N ASP A 13 -5.95 12.82 -13.86
CA ASP A 13 -5.18 12.26 -15.00
C ASP A 13 -4.07 11.31 -14.55
N SER A 14 -3.42 11.61 -13.42
CA SER A 14 -2.36 10.78 -12.84
C SER A 14 -2.82 9.40 -12.37
N THR A 15 -4.12 9.22 -12.10
CA THR A 15 -4.70 7.99 -11.55
C THR A 15 -5.42 7.13 -12.59
N VAL A 16 -5.72 7.67 -13.78
CA VAL A 16 -6.40 6.95 -14.89
C VAL A 16 -5.68 5.64 -15.24
N GLN A 17 -4.35 5.64 -15.18
CA GLN A 17 -3.53 4.46 -15.46
C GLN A 17 -3.82 3.27 -14.52
N TYR A 18 -4.32 3.53 -13.31
CA TYR A 18 -4.59 2.49 -12.31
C TYR A 18 -5.82 1.65 -12.66
N ARG A 19 -6.76 2.14 -13.46
CA ARG A 19 -7.87 1.33 -14.00
C ARG A 19 -7.37 0.14 -14.83
N LYS A 20 -6.17 0.24 -15.42
CA LYS A 20 -5.56 -0.82 -16.24
C LYS A 20 -4.77 -1.84 -15.40
N ALA A 21 -4.68 -1.66 -14.08
CA ALA A 21 -3.98 -2.60 -13.22
C ALA A 21 -4.69 -3.96 -13.24
N LYS A 22 -3.91 -5.04 -13.36
CA LYS A 22 -4.46 -6.41 -13.42
C LYS A 22 -4.91 -6.93 -12.07
N GLN A 23 -4.27 -6.45 -11.01
CA GLN A 23 -4.43 -6.94 -9.64
C GLN A 23 -4.40 -5.76 -8.67
N PHE A 24 -5.20 -5.87 -7.62
CA PHE A 24 -5.33 -4.87 -6.56
C PHE A 24 -5.16 -5.54 -5.21
N ALA A 25 -4.56 -4.82 -4.27
CA ALA A 25 -4.59 -5.14 -2.86
C ALA A 25 -5.75 -4.37 -2.23
N VAL A 26 -6.67 -5.10 -1.59
CA VAL A 26 -7.81 -4.51 -0.88
C VAL A 26 -7.64 -4.79 0.60
N TYR A 27 -7.42 -3.73 1.36
CA TYR A 27 -7.27 -3.78 2.80
C TYR A 27 -8.56 -3.36 3.50
N LEU A 28 -9.02 -4.20 4.43
CA LEU A 28 -10.18 -3.99 5.28
C LEU A 28 -9.71 -3.54 6.65
N HIS A 29 -9.94 -2.28 6.98
CA HIS A 29 -9.35 -1.64 8.15
C HIS A 29 -9.84 -2.22 9.48
N LYS A 30 -11.14 -2.49 9.62
CA LYS A 30 -11.65 -3.06 10.88
C LYS A 30 -11.36 -4.54 11.03
N SER A 31 -11.39 -5.25 9.91
CA SER A 31 -11.15 -6.70 9.89
C SER A 31 -9.65 -7.04 9.98
N ASP A 32 -8.77 -6.05 9.76
CA ASP A 32 -7.32 -6.20 9.60
C ASP A 32 -6.92 -7.29 8.59
N THR A 33 -7.60 -7.32 7.44
CA THR A 33 -7.33 -8.31 6.39
C THR A 33 -6.92 -7.66 5.07
N LEU A 34 -6.02 -8.31 4.35
CA LEU A 34 -5.57 -7.91 3.02
C LEU A 34 -5.90 -9.01 2.02
N ASN A 35 -6.64 -8.64 0.99
CA ASN A 35 -7.05 -9.54 -0.10
C ASN A 35 -6.43 -9.09 -1.41
N LEU A 36 -5.91 -10.04 -2.20
CA LEU A 36 -5.50 -9.78 -3.56
C LEU A 36 -6.62 -10.19 -4.52
N VAL A 37 -7.05 -9.25 -5.34
CA VAL A 37 -8.15 -9.44 -6.28
C VAL A 37 -7.74 -9.00 -7.67
N ASN A 38 -8.27 -9.64 -8.70
CA ASN A 38 -8.14 -9.15 -10.07
C ASN A 38 -9.13 -8.00 -10.32
N SER A 39 -8.92 -7.25 -11.40
CA SER A 39 -9.69 -6.02 -11.67
C SER A 39 -11.21 -6.21 -11.67
N LYS A 40 -11.70 -7.39 -12.09
CA LYS A 40 -13.13 -7.70 -12.22
C LYS A 40 -13.68 -8.56 -11.08
N ASP A 41 -12.84 -8.92 -10.12
CA ASP A 41 -13.25 -9.77 -9.01
C ASP A 41 -14.08 -8.94 -8.02
N GLN A 42 -15.04 -9.60 -7.40
CA GLN A 42 -15.90 -8.96 -6.40
C GLN A 42 -15.60 -9.55 -5.01
N ILE A 43 -15.43 -8.66 -4.04
CA ILE A 43 -15.26 -9.01 -2.64
C ILE A 43 -16.63 -9.04 -1.98
N ASN A 44 -17.02 -10.23 -1.54
CA ASN A 44 -18.21 -10.41 -0.73
C ASN A 44 -17.92 -9.96 0.69
N ILE A 45 -18.76 -9.04 1.19
CA ILE A 45 -18.66 -8.50 2.54
C ILE A 45 -20.01 -8.68 3.23
N THR A 46 -19.95 -9.10 4.50
CA THR A 46 -21.12 -9.20 5.36
C THR A 46 -20.89 -8.27 6.54
N LEU A 47 -21.72 -7.22 6.63
CA LEU A 47 -21.71 -6.29 7.75
C LEU A 47 -22.85 -6.64 8.71
N GLN A 48 -22.59 -6.54 10.00
CA GLN A 48 -23.63 -6.61 11.02
C GLN A 48 -24.50 -5.33 11.00
N PRO A 49 -25.75 -5.38 11.49
CA PRO A 49 -26.57 -4.18 11.65
C PRO A 49 -25.81 -3.08 12.39
N SER A 50 -25.91 -1.84 11.88
CA SER A 50 -25.22 -0.67 12.44
C SER A 50 -23.69 -0.79 12.52
N SER A 51 -23.07 -1.60 11.66
CA SER A 51 -21.61 -1.68 11.49
C SER A 51 -21.16 -1.12 10.12
N PHE A 52 -19.86 -0.86 10.00
CA PHE A 52 -19.21 -0.41 8.78
C PHE A 52 -17.79 -0.98 8.73
N ASP A 53 -17.20 -1.07 7.54
CA ASP A 53 -15.76 -1.25 7.35
C ASP A 53 -15.28 -0.22 6.32
N ILE A 54 -13.99 0.09 6.34
CA ILE A 54 -13.35 0.99 5.38
C ILE A 54 -12.40 0.14 4.54
N PHE A 55 -12.43 0.38 3.23
CA PHE A 55 -11.65 -0.37 2.26
C PHE A 55 -10.64 0.58 1.62
N THR A 56 -9.37 0.22 1.67
CA THR A 56 -8.35 0.84 0.81
C THR A 56 -8.03 -0.10 -0.32
N ILE A 57 -8.27 0.35 -1.55
CA ILE A 57 -7.95 -0.38 -2.77
C ILE A 57 -6.70 0.25 -3.38
N SER A 58 -5.61 -0.52 -3.44
CA SER A 58 -4.36 -0.08 -4.06
C SER A 58 -4.01 -0.95 -5.28
N PRO A 59 -3.64 -0.36 -6.42
CA PRO A 59 -3.15 -1.13 -7.56
C PRO A 59 -1.85 -1.83 -7.20
N VAL A 60 -1.72 -3.10 -7.59
CA VAL A 60 -0.49 -3.88 -7.42
C VAL A 60 0.44 -3.61 -8.58
N HIS A 61 1.61 -3.02 -8.28
CA HIS A 61 2.66 -2.79 -9.24
C HIS A 61 3.62 -3.99 -9.30
N LYS A 62 3.94 -4.44 -10.52
CA LYS A 62 4.94 -5.50 -10.76
C LYS A 62 6.31 -4.85 -10.90
N LEU A 63 7.15 -4.96 -9.88
CA LEU A 63 8.49 -4.37 -9.86
C LEU A 63 9.47 -5.15 -10.76
N ASN A 64 9.34 -6.48 -10.75
CA ASN A 64 10.03 -7.39 -11.67
C ASN A 64 9.25 -8.71 -11.75
N GLU A 65 9.83 -9.77 -12.29
CA GLU A 65 9.15 -11.08 -12.40
C GLU A 65 8.79 -11.73 -11.06
N LYS A 66 9.53 -11.42 -9.99
CA LYS A 66 9.45 -12.09 -8.68
C LYS A 66 8.85 -11.21 -7.57
N ALA A 67 8.82 -9.90 -7.77
CA ALA A 67 8.44 -8.90 -6.78
C ALA A 67 7.28 -8.03 -7.27
N LYS A 68 6.29 -7.86 -6.39
CA LYS A 68 5.09 -7.05 -6.56
C LYS A 68 4.86 -6.26 -5.27
N PHE A 69 4.31 -5.06 -5.42
CA PHE A 69 4.09 -4.15 -4.30
C PHE A 69 2.82 -3.32 -4.50
N ALA A 70 2.10 -3.00 -3.43
CA ALA A 70 0.98 -2.07 -3.45
C ALA A 70 0.94 -1.28 -2.13
N PRO A 71 1.11 0.06 -2.14
CA PRO A 71 1.06 0.83 -0.91
C PRO A 71 -0.38 1.07 -0.44
N ILE A 72 -0.65 0.84 0.85
CA ILE A 72 -1.96 1.14 1.45
C ILE A 72 -1.95 2.51 2.15
N GLY A 73 -0.81 2.87 2.75
CA GLY A 73 -0.60 4.16 3.43
C GLY A 73 -0.60 4.02 4.95
N LEU A 74 -1.08 5.03 5.68
CA LEU A 74 -1.09 5.01 7.15
C LEU A 74 -2.38 4.36 7.68
N GLU A 75 -2.26 3.32 8.50
CA GLU A 75 -3.40 2.54 9.03
C GLU A 75 -4.31 3.35 9.94
N ASN A 76 -3.75 4.30 10.69
CA ASN A 76 -4.49 5.18 11.58
C ASN A 76 -5.25 6.31 10.86
N MET A 77 -5.31 6.30 9.52
CA MET A 77 -6.02 7.29 8.72
C MET A 77 -7.11 6.64 7.86
N PHE A 78 -8.33 7.17 7.92
CA PHE A 78 -9.44 6.72 7.05
C PHE A 78 -9.14 6.89 5.56
N ASN A 79 -8.43 7.96 5.20
CA ASN A 79 -7.85 8.13 3.87
C ASN A 79 -6.37 7.72 3.89
N SER A 80 -6.11 6.43 4.14
CA SER A 80 -4.75 5.92 4.31
C SER A 80 -3.86 6.24 3.12
N GLY A 81 -4.37 6.04 1.89
CA GLY A 81 -3.65 6.33 0.65
C GLY A 81 -3.35 7.81 0.47
N GLY A 82 -4.20 8.70 0.98
CA GLY A 82 -3.98 10.15 0.96
C GLY A 82 -2.80 10.63 1.80
N ALA A 83 -2.22 9.79 2.67
CA ALA A 83 -0.98 10.11 3.37
C ALA A 83 0.26 9.98 2.46
N ILE A 84 0.14 9.32 1.30
CA ILE A 84 1.23 9.12 0.35
C ILE A 84 1.26 10.31 -0.61
N GLU A 85 2.29 11.14 -0.46
CA GLU A 85 2.47 12.36 -1.27
C GLU A 85 3.32 12.09 -2.52
N PHE A 86 4.16 11.06 -2.47
CA PHE A 86 5.00 10.65 -3.58
C PHE A 86 5.23 9.14 -3.56
N LEU A 87 5.27 8.54 -4.75
CA LEU A 87 5.52 7.12 -4.96
C LEU A 87 6.30 6.94 -6.27
N ASP A 88 7.43 6.26 -6.19
CA ASP A 88 8.26 5.94 -7.34
C ASP A 88 8.82 4.53 -7.24
N TYR A 89 8.95 3.88 -8.40
CA TYR A 89 9.44 2.51 -8.54
C TYR A 89 10.72 2.54 -9.36
N GLY A 90 11.79 1.97 -8.81
CA GLY A 90 13.10 2.01 -9.46
C GLY A 90 13.95 0.80 -9.12
N CYS A 91 15.27 0.95 -9.32
CA CYS A 91 16.24 -0.06 -8.97
C CYS A 91 17.53 0.57 -8.42
N LYS A 92 18.20 -0.15 -7.51
CA LYS A 92 19.56 0.12 -7.06
C LYS A 92 20.45 -1.04 -7.52
N GLY A 93 21.10 -0.86 -8.66
CA GLY A 93 21.70 -1.98 -9.40
C GLY A 93 20.60 -2.93 -9.89
N SER A 94 20.70 -4.21 -9.54
CA SER A 94 19.68 -5.23 -9.89
C SER A 94 18.55 -5.38 -8.85
N ILE A 95 18.60 -4.63 -7.76
CA ILE A 95 17.65 -4.72 -6.65
C ILE A 95 16.48 -3.75 -6.91
N PRO A 96 15.23 -4.22 -7.04
CA PRO A 96 14.09 -3.32 -7.15
C PRO A 96 13.90 -2.50 -5.88
N THR A 97 13.49 -1.25 -6.05
CA THR A 97 13.28 -0.32 -4.94
C THR A 97 11.95 0.39 -5.06
N VAL A 98 11.32 0.67 -3.92
CA VAL A 98 10.14 1.53 -3.81
C VAL A 98 10.51 2.76 -3.00
N LYS A 99 10.31 3.95 -3.56
CA LYS A 99 10.49 5.23 -2.88
C LYS A 99 9.12 5.81 -2.55
N ILE A 100 8.93 6.23 -1.31
CA ILE A 100 7.65 6.77 -0.84
C ILE A 100 7.94 8.02 -0.02
N GLN A 101 7.16 9.09 -0.23
CA GLN A 101 7.09 10.19 0.73
C GLN A 101 5.73 10.17 1.40
N VAL A 102 5.76 10.13 2.74
CA VAL A 102 4.57 9.98 3.57
C VAL A 102 4.41 11.21 4.44
N LYS A 103 3.20 11.75 4.51
CA LYS A 103 2.81 12.81 5.42
C LYS A 103 2.01 12.26 6.58
N GLY A 104 2.45 12.55 7.80
CA GLY A 104 1.81 12.07 9.03
C GLY A 104 2.70 11.12 9.82
N THR A 105 2.08 10.37 10.73
CA THR A 105 2.74 9.43 11.65
C THR A 105 1.81 8.27 11.97
N GLY A 106 2.40 7.12 12.31
CA GLY A 106 1.70 5.88 12.63
C GLY A 106 2.29 4.70 11.86
N LYS A 107 1.58 3.58 11.90
CA LYS A 107 1.98 2.37 11.20
C LYS A 107 1.68 2.49 9.70
N PHE A 108 2.73 2.45 8.88
CA PHE A 108 2.59 2.37 7.44
C PHE A 108 2.32 0.93 7.03
N LEU A 109 1.37 0.75 6.11
CA LEU A 109 0.93 -0.53 5.59
C LEU A 109 1.12 -0.59 4.08
N ALA A 110 1.59 -1.74 3.60
CA ALA A 110 1.63 -2.10 2.21
C ALA A 110 1.43 -3.60 1.99
N PHE A 111 1.05 -3.97 0.78
CA PHE A 111 1.27 -5.31 0.27
C PHE A 111 2.67 -5.42 -0.34
N SER A 112 3.39 -6.47 0.03
CA SER A 112 4.63 -6.90 -0.61
C SER A 112 4.63 -8.42 -0.77
N CYS A 113 4.72 -8.92 -2.00
CA CYS A 113 4.67 -10.38 -2.25
C CYS A 113 5.93 -11.12 -1.79
N LYS A 114 7.00 -10.39 -1.46
CA LYS A 114 8.25 -10.90 -0.89
C LYS A 114 8.62 -10.05 0.32
N LYS A 115 9.24 -10.67 1.32
CA LYS A 115 9.83 -9.93 2.44
C LYS A 115 10.87 -8.94 1.90
N PRO A 116 10.78 -7.63 2.19
CA PRO A 116 11.84 -6.68 1.86
C PRO A 116 13.18 -7.08 2.48
N ARG A 117 14.29 -6.64 1.87
CA ARG A 117 15.63 -6.79 2.45
C ARG A 117 15.84 -5.80 3.57
N GLU A 118 15.44 -4.55 3.34
CA GLU A 118 15.66 -3.43 4.23
C GLU A 118 14.62 -2.33 3.96
N ILE A 119 14.26 -1.59 4.99
CA ILE A 119 13.51 -0.34 4.88
C ILE A 119 14.34 0.76 5.50
N ILE A 120 14.55 1.83 4.75
CA ILE A 120 15.28 3.02 5.17
C ILE A 120 14.28 4.17 5.29
N LEU A 121 14.12 4.69 6.49
CA LEU A 121 13.25 5.81 6.84
C LEU A 121 14.10 7.00 7.28
N ASN A 122 13.98 8.12 6.58
CA ASN A 122 14.75 9.34 6.87
C ASN A 122 16.26 9.07 7.03
N ALA A 123 16.82 8.31 6.09
CA ALA A 123 18.22 7.88 6.03
C ALA A 123 18.68 6.91 7.16
N LYS A 124 17.74 6.30 7.90
CA LYS A 124 18.04 5.29 8.92
C LYS A 124 17.31 3.98 8.62
N GLY A 125 18.00 2.85 8.75
CA GLY A 125 17.35 1.53 8.71
C GLY A 125 16.33 1.40 9.84
N VAL A 126 15.17 0.81 9.55
CA VAL A 126 14.11 0.57 10.53
C VAL A 126 13.68 -0.89 10.52
N GLU A 127 13.21 -1.35 11.68
CA GLU A 127 12.55 -2.64 11.78
C GLU A 127 11.18 -2.60 11.11
N PHE A 128 10.76 -3.77 10.63
CA PHE A 128 9.48 -3.94 9.95
C PHE A 128 8.94 -5.35 10.19
N GLU A 129 7.61 -5.44 10.16
CA GLU A 129 6.88 -6.69 10.21
C GLU A 129 6.50 -7.10 8.79
N TRP A 130 6.70 -8.37 8.44
CA TRP A 130 6.19 -8.93 7.19
C TRP A 130 5.63 -10.31 7.45
N SER A 131 4.39 -10.53 7.03
CA SER A 131 3.70 -11.82 7.13
C SER A 131 3.62 -12.52 5.78
N SER A 132 3.43 -13.84 5.80
CA SER A 132 3.40 -14.67 4.60
C SER A 132 2.25 -14.34 3.63
N ASN A 133 1.17 -13.72 4.12
CA ASN A 133 0.08 -13.17 3.30
C ASN A 133 0.45 -11.86 2.58
N GLY A 134 1.68 -11.36 2.77
CA GLY A 134 2.23 -10.20 2.09
C GLY A 134 1.97 -8.86 2.77
N ILE A 135 1.35 -8.82 3.95
CA ILE A 135 1.25 -7.58 4.73
C ILE A 135 2.64 -7.17 5.19
N LEU A 136 3.01 -5.92 4.87
CA LEU A 136 4.23 -5.26 5.29
C LEU A 136 3.88 -4.05 6.16
N ARG A 137 4.50 -3.94 7.34
CA ARG A 137 4.26 -2.88 8.31
C ARG A 137 5.54 -2.31 8.89
N PHE A 138 5.59 -1.00 9.07
CA PHE A 138 6.66 -0.32 9.81
C PHE A 138 6.18 1.01 10.39
N GLU A 139 6.81 1.47 11.46
CA GLU A 139 6.44 2.71 12.13
C GLU A 139 7.00 3.94 11.43
N VAL A 140 6.15 4.95 11.22
CA VAL A 140 6.51 6.28 10.72
C VAL A 140 6.40 7.28 11.87
N PRO A 141 7.51 7.85 12.37
CA PRO A 141 7.49 8.76 13.49
C PRO A 141 6.97 10.14 13.09
N TRP A 142 6.51 10.90 14.07
CA TRP A 142 6.14 12.30 13.87
C TRP A 142 7.40 13.15 13.61
N THR A 143 7.40 13.85 12.49
CA THR A 143 8.52 14.69 12.03
C THR A 143 8.24 16.19 12.15
N GLY A 144 7.23 16.58 12.94
CA GLY A 144 6.82 17.98 13.05
C GLY A 144 6.09 18.50 11.80
N GLY A 145 5.30 17.63 11.14
CA GLY A 145 4.53 17.98 9.93
C GLY A 145 5.31 17.93 8.62
N LYS A 146 6.60 17.53 8.65
CA LYS A 146 7.41 17.31 7.46
C LYS A 146 7.10 15.96 6.81
N LEU A 147 7.53 15.77 5.57
CA LEU A 147 7.44 14.47 4.90
C LEU A 147 8.49 13.52 5.46
N SER A 148 8.08 12.26 5.66
CA SER A 148 8.97 11.14 5.93
C SER A 148 9.35 10.47 4.61
N ASN A 149 10.65 10.30 4.37
CA ASN A 149 11.17 9.66 3.16
C ASN A 149 11.43 8.18 3.45
N VAL A 150 10.77 7.30 2.71
CA VAL A 150 10.91 5.84 2.80
C VAL A 150 11.57 5.32 1.54
N LEU A 151 12.58 4.47 1.70
CA LEU A 151 13.14 3.63 0.65
C LEU A 151 13.04 2.17 1.08
N ILE A 152 12.32 1.37 0.30
CA ILE A 152 12.18 -0.07 0.51
C ILE A 152 13.06 -0.78 -0.52
N LEU A 153 13.98 -1.63 -0.05
CA LEU A 153 14.78 -2.50 -0.91
C LEU A 153 14.13 -3.88 -0.96
N MET A 154 13.77 -4.33 -2.15
CA MET A 154 13.02 -5.57 -2.34
C MET A 154 13.94 -6.78 -2.47
N SER A 155 13.43 -7.96 -2.08
CA SER A 155 14.16 -9.23 -2.24
C SER A 155 14.23 -9.71 -3.68
#